data_AF-A0A512H3M4-F1
#
_entry.id   AF-A0A512H3M4-F1
#
_cell.length_a   1.000
_cell.length_b   1.000
_cell.length_c   1.000
_cell.angle_alpha   90.00
_cell.angle_beta   90.00
_cell.angle_gamma   90.00
#
_symmetry.space_group_name_H-M   'P 1'
#
loop_
_entity.id
_entity.type
_entity.pdbx_description
1 polymer ?
#
loop_
_entity_poly.entity_id
_entity_poly.type
_entity_poly.pdbx_seq_one_letter_code
_entity_poly.pdbx_strand_id
1 'polypeptide(L)'
;MSALSLISRHPVATWRLWHAGLVGSGLVAYVTADEDTYALHQFSGYLFAVLAVGRLIVAAAPGIRGPWRLPQPGGKAAAPARLTRGAMFQRVRPLMTAVLIGVLLAAGLSGVGADWIHRLEKLHEAVGEATPWVVLAHVAVVVALLARLPQGLRRMATPQRALSALAAAGLLATLMGAAPPARAADPQQALLGVFTERAKAATPGFAGFDPKRGEALFLSRNTANPELPSCASCHTQDPRASGRHAKTGRAIDPMAPSVNRERFTDLAQVDKRLGRDCETVLGRACTPLEQGDFVAFMLSR
;
A
#
# COMPACT_ATOMS: atom_id res chain seq x y z
N MET A 1 -36.42 10.85 -9.54
CA MET A 1 -35.38 11.70 -10.19
C MET A 1 -34.16 10.84 -10.46
N SER A 2 -33.66 10.78 -11.70
CA SER A 2 -32.45 10.00 -12.03
C SER A 2 -31.18 10.66 -11.45
N ALA A 3 -30.17 9.86 -11.09
CA ALA A 3 -28.87 10.36 -10.62
C ALA A 3 -28.23 11.36 -11.60
N LEU A 4 -28.32 11.11 -12.91
CA LEU A 4 -27.82 12.02 -13.94
C LEU A 4 -28.56 13.37 -13.94
N SER A 5 -29.85 13.38 -13.61
CA SER A 5 -30.65 14.61 -13.46
C SER A 5 -30.17 15.44 -12.28
N LEU A 6 -29.87 14.79 -11.14
CA LEU A 6 -29.33 15.47 -9.95
C LEU A 6 -27.94 16.07 -10.23
N ILE A 7 -27.06 15.30 -10.88
CA ILE A 7 -25.72 15.75 -11.28
C ILE A 7 -25.81 16.96 -12.22
N SER A 8 -26.73 16.92 -13.18
CA SER A 8 -26.91 18.02 -14.14
C SER A 8 -27.46 19.29 -13.49
N ARG A 9 -28.35 19.15 -12.49
CA ARG A 9 -28.94 20.28 -11.74
C ARG A 9 -27.99 20.89 -10.73
N HIS A 10 -27.16 20.07 -10.06
CA HIS A 10 -26.24 20.52 -9.02
C HIS A 10 -24.80 20.00 -9.25
N PRO A 11 -24.14 20.40 -10.35
CA PRO A 11 -22.89 19.78 -10.79
C PRO A 11 -21.73 19.98 -9.81
N VAL A 12 -21.66 21.12 -9.12
CA VAL A 12 -20.59 21.40 -8.16
C VAL A 12 -20.82 20.67 -6.83
N ALA A 13 -22.05 20.69 -6.31
CA ALA A 13 -22.38 20.05 -5.03
C ALA A 13 -22.21 18.52 -5.13
N THR A 14 -22.74 17.92 -6.20
CA THR A 14 -22.58 16.47 -6.45
C THR A 14 -21.12 16.08 -6.66
N TRP A 15 -20.32 16.92 -7.33
CA TRP A 15 -18.89 16.68 -7.51
C TRP A 15 -18.11 16.72 -6.19
N ARG A 16 -18.47 17.62 -5.27
CA ARG A 16 -17.88 17.68 -3.93
C ARG A 16 -18.24 16.45 -3.10
N LEU A 17 -19.50 16.02 -3.14
CA LEU A 17 -19.96 14.80 -2.48
C LEU A 17 -19.25 13.56 -3.02
N TRP A 18 -19.10 13.46 -4.34
CA TRP A 18 -18.33 12.38 -4.96
C TRP A 18 -16.86 12.40 -4.53
N HIS A 19 -16.21 13.56 -4.51
CA HIS A 19 -14.84 13.70 -4.00
C HIS A 19 -14.71 13.25 -2.55
N ALA A 20 -15.63 13.70 -1.68
CA ALA A 20 -15.63 13.32 -0.28
C ALA A 20 -15.84 11.81 -0.11
N GLY A 21 -16.76 11.22 -0.87
CA GLY A 21 -16.99 9.78 -0.89
C GLY A 21 -15.76 9.00 -1.35
N LEU A 22 -15.13 9.41 -2.46
CA LEU A 22 -13.96 8.72 -3.02
C LEU A 22 -12.74 8.79 -2.11
N VAL A 23 -12.44 9.98 -1.57
CA VAL A 23 -11.32 10.17 -0.64
C VAL A 23 -11.59 9.44 0.68
N GLY A 24 -12.82 9.54 1.20
CA GLY A 24 -13.21 8.88 2.44
C GLY A 24 -13.14 7.37 2.33
N SER A 25 -13.71 6.78 1.28
CA SER A 25 -13.67 5.33 1.09
C SER A 25 -12.26 4.83 0.80
N GLY A 26 -11.46 5.57 0.02
CA GLY A 26 -10.06 5.23 -0.22
C GLY A 26 -9.19 5.31 1.04
N LEU A 27 -9.40 6.31 1.89
CA LEU A 27 -8.69 6.45 3.17
C LEU A 27 -9.05 5.30 4.11
N VAL A 28 -10.34 5.01 4.28
CA VAL A 28 -10.79 3.88 5.11
C VAL A 28 -10.18 2.58 4.59
N ALA A 29 -10.26 2.32 3.28
CA ALA A 29 -9.67 1.13 2.68
C ALA A 29 -8.16 1.03 2.97
N TYR A 30 -7.43 2.14 2.85
CA TYR A 30 -5.99 2.15 3.10
C TYR A 30 -5.64 1.85 4.56
N VAL A 31 -6.30 2.49 5.53
CA VAL A 31 -5.98 2.31 6.95
C VAL A 31 -6.49 0.99 7.53
N THR A 32 -7.43 0.33 6.84
CA THR A 32 -8.01 -0.96 7.24
C THR A 32 -7.47 -2.14 6.44
N ALA A 33 -6.45 -1.93 5.61
CA ALA A 33 -5.85 -2.97 4.76
C ALA A 33 -5.13 -4.11 5.54
N ASP A 34 -5.31 -4.19 6.85
CA ASP A 34 -4.86 -5.32 7.65
C ASP A 34 -5.85 -6.50 7.61
N GLU A 35 -5.40 -7.65 8.07
CA GLU A 35 -6.23 -8.86 8.08
C GLU A 35 -7.36 -8.81 9.12
N ASP A 36 -7.21 -8.01 10.18
CA ASP A 36 -8.17 -7.95 11.29
C ASP A 36 -9.40 -7.11 10.92
N THR A 37 -9.22 -6.10 10.07
CA THR A 37 -10.29 -5.21 9.60
C THR A 37 -10.64 -5.45 8.12
N TYR A 38 -10.29 -6.62 7.59
CA TYR A 38 -10.46 -6.98 6.19
C TYR A 38 -11.88 -6.73 5.64
N ALA A 39 -12.93 -7.02 6.41
CA ALA A 39 -14.30 -6.78 5.98
C ALA A 39 -14.58 -5.29 5.71
N LEU A 40 -14.02 -4.41 6.54
CA LEU A 40 -14.15 -2.96 6.37
C LEU A 40 -13.30 -2.47 5.20
N HIS A 41 -12.09 -3.01 5.02
CA HIS A 41 -11.26 -2.77 3.85
C HIS A 41 -11.97 -3.15 2.55
N GLN A 42 -12.56 -4.34 2.51
CA GLN A 42 -13.26 -4.84 1.34
C GLN A 42 -14.49 -4.00 1.01
N PHE A 43 -15.33 -3.68 2.00
CA PHE A 43 -16.51 -2.84 1.79
C PHE A 43 -16.15 -1.43 1.31
N SER A 44 -15.18 -0.78 1.96
CA SER A 44 -14.72 0.55 1.58
C SER A 44 -14.00 0.55 0.23
N GLY A 45 -13.25 -0.50 -0.08
CA GLY A 45 -12.60 -0.74 -1.37
C GLY A 45 -13.59 -0.90 -2.52
N TYR A 46 -14.69 -1.64 -2.32
CA TYR A 46 -15.75 -1.74 -3.32
C TYR A 46 -16.46 -0.39 -3.56
N LEU A 47 -16.76 0.36 -2.51
CA LEU A 47 -17.32 1.71 -2.66
C LEU A 47 -16.35 2.62 -3.43
N PHE A 48 -15.06 2.58 -3.10
CA PHE A 48 -14.02 3.30 -3.81
C PHE A 48 -13.97 2.94 -5.31
N ALA A 49 -13.95 1.65 -5.64
CA ALA A 49 -13.93 1.17 -7.02
C ALA A 49 -15.19 1.62 -7.80
N VAL A 50 -16.38 1.51 -7.19
CA VAL A 50 -17.64 1.97 -7.78
C VAL A 50 -17.60 3.47 -8.04
N LEU A 51 -17.12 4.28 -7.10
CA LEU A 51 -17.01 5.73 -7.29
C LEU A 51 -15.97 6.11 -8.36
N ALA A 52 -14.85 5.38 -8.44
CA ALA A 52 -13.81 5.59 -9.45
C ALA A 52 -14.30 5.23 -10.86
N VAL A 53 -14.97 4.09 -11.04
CA VAL A 53 -15.57 3.69 -12.32
C VAL A 53 -16.74 4.59 -12.68
N GLY A 54 -17.60 4.91 -11.70
CA GLY A 54 -18.74 5.81 -11.85
C GLY A 54 -18.32 7.20 -12.35
N ARG A 55 -17.11 7.66 -12.00
CA ARG A 55 -16.54 8.92 -12.52
C ARG A 55 -16.41 8.92 -14.04
N LEU A 56 -15.96 7.81 -14.64
CA LEU A 56 -15.83 7.66 -16.09
C LEU A 56 -17.19 7.55 -16.76
N ILE A 57 -18.11 6.76 -16.18
CA ILE A 57 -19.47 6.59 -16.69
C ILE A 57 -20.17 7.95 -16.76
N VAL A 58 -20.14 8.72 -15.67
CA VAL A 58 -20.73 10.07 -15.63
C VAL A 58 -20.01 10.99 -16.62
N ALA A 59 -18.68 10.92 -16.75
CA ALA A 59 -17.97 11.77 -17.71
C ALA A 59 -18.37 11.54 -19.17
N ALA A 60 -18.73 10.30 -19.51
CA ALA A 60 -19.15 9.90 -20.85
C ALA A 60 -20.63 10.20 -21.14
N ALA A 61 -21.42 10.51 -20.10
CA ALA A 61 -22.86 10.73 -20.27
C ALA A 61 -23.15 12.03 -21.07
N PRO A 62 -24.12 12.00 -21.99
CA PRO A 62 -24.50 13.15 -22.78
C PRO A 62 -25.04 14.28 -21.89
N GLY A 63 -24.72 15.52 -22.25
CA GLY A 63 -25.21 16.71 -21.53
C GLY A 63 -24.50 17.01 -20.20
N ILE A 64 -23.45 16.27 -19.83
CA ILE A 64 -22.67 16.53 -18.62
C ILE A 64 -21.84 17.81 -18.73
N ARG A 65 -21.87 18.59 -17.65
CA ARG A 65 -21.28 19.93 -17.55
C ARG A 65 -20.43 20.08 -16.30
N GLY A 66 -19.65 21.16 -16.28
CA GLY A 66 -18.88 21.56 -15.12
C GLY A 66 -17.77 20.56 -14.76
N PRO A 67 -17.49 20.34 -13.47
CA PRO A 67 -16.34 19.56 -13.02
C PRO A 67 -16.45 18.05 -13.32
N TRP A 68 -17.64 17.58 -13.69
CA TRP A 68 -17.89 16.20 -14.13
C TRP A 68 -17.41 15.92 -15.56
N ARG A 69 -17.15 16.94 -16.39
CA ARG A 69 -16.57 16.71 -17.72
C ARG A 69 -15.06 16.49 -17.61
N LEU A 70 -14.50 15.49 -18.32
CA LEU A 70 -13.05 15.30 -18.34
C LEU A 70 -12.37 16.46 -19.08
N PRO A 71 -11.27 17.02 -18.54
CA PRO A 71 -10.49 18.03 -19.25
C PRO A 71 -9.91 17.41 -20.52
N GLN A 72 -10.20 18.01 -21.67
CA GLN A 72 -9.63 17.57 -22.94
C GLN A 72 -8.22 18.16 -23.09
N PRO A 73 -7.23 17.40 -23.59
CA PRO A 73 -5.97 17.97 -24.03
C PRO A 73 -6.31 18.97 -25.14
N GLY A 74 -6.14 20.26 -24.88
CA GLY A 74 -6.53 21.30 -25.83
C GLY A 74 -5.80 21.13 -27.16
N GLY A 75 -6.54 21.08 -28.26
CA GLY A 75 -5.96 21.15 -29.60
C GLY A 75 -5.18 22.46 -29.77
N LYS A 76 -4.02 22.38 -30.46
CA LYS A 76 -3.06 23.46 -30.80
C LYS A 76 -3.43 24.87 -30.29
N ALA A 77 -3.44 25.08 -28.98
CA ALA A 77 -3.62 26.41 -28.43
C ALA A 77 -2.30 27.15 -28.66
N ALA A 78 -2.36 28.26 -29.40
CA ALA A 78 -1.21 29.14 -29.61
C ALA A 78 -0.49 29.36 -28.27
N ALA A 79 0.83 29.16 -28.25
CA ALA A 79 1.60 29.32 -27.02
C ALA A 79 1.40 30.75 -26.50
N PRO A 80 0.81 30.95 -25.30
CA PRO A 80 0.70 32.28 -24.73
C PRO A 80 2.08 32.94 -24.66
N ALA A 81 2.15 34.21 -25.04
CA ALA A 81 3.36 35.03 -24.97
C ALA A 81 3.97 35.11 -23.55
N ARG A 82 3.21 34.74 -22.51
CA ARG A 82 3.67 34.68 -21.11
C ARG A 82 3.09 33.45 -20.40
N LEU A 83 3.94 32.65 -19.77
CA LEU A 83 3.54 31.48 -18.99
C LEU A 83 2.97 31.92 -17.62
N THR A 84 1.67 32.22 -17.56
CA THR A 84 0.99 32.50 -16.29
C THR A 84 0.71 31.20 -15.53
N ARG A 85 0.61 31.26 -14.19
CA ARG A 85 0.23 30.08 -13.36
C ARG A 85 -1.11 29.47 -13.80
N GLY A 86 -2.07 30.30 -14.20
CA GLY A 86 -3.36 29.85 -14.73
C GLY A 86 -3.23 29.12 -16.07
N ALA A 87 -2.41 29.63 -16.99
CA ALA A 87 -2.13 28.95 -18.26
C ALA A 87 -1.37 27.63 -18.06
N MET A 88 -0.43 27.60 -17.12
CA MET A 88 0.26 26.37 -16.71
C MET A 88 -0.74 25.36 -16.15
N PHE A 89 -1.63 25.77 -15.24
CA PHE A 89 -2.66 24.91 -14.67
C PHE A 89 -3.55 24.27 -15.75
N GLN A 90 -4.04 25.05 -16.72
CA GLN A 90 -4.88 24.49 -17.79
C GLN A 90 -4.12 23.50 -18.69
N ARG A 91 -2.82 23.69 -18.89
CA ARG A 91 -1.98 22.74 -19.66
C ARG A 91 -1.73 21.43 -18.93
N VAL A 92 -1.45 21.47 -17.62
CA VAL A 92 -1.14 20.26 -16.84
C VAL A 92 -2.39 19.52 -16.37
N ARG A 93 -3.53 20.20 -16.25
CA ARG A 93 -4.81 19.65 -15.77
C ARG A 93 -5.27 18.35 -16.46
N PRO A 94 -5.26 18.20 -17.80
CA PRO A 94 -5.67 16.95 -18.44
C PRO A 94 -4.74 15.79 -18.06
N LEU A 95 -3.41 16.02 -18.04
CA LEU A 95 -2.44 15.02 -17.61
C LEU A 95 -2.64 14.63 -16.14
N MET A 96 -2.77 15.60 -15.25
CA MET A 96 -3.05 15.35 -13.82
C MET A 96 -4.32 14.53 -13.63
N THR A 97 -5.36 14.82 -14.42
CA THR A 97 -6.64 14.10 -14.36
C THR A 97 -6.46 12.66 -14.86
N ALA A 98 -5.76 12.46 -15.98
CA ALA A 98 -5.51 11.14 -16.54
C ALA A 98 -4.68 10.26 -15.59
N VAL A 99 -3.60 10.82 -15.01
CA VAL A 99 -2.75 10.11 -14.03
C VAL A 99 -3.56 9.73 -12.80
N LEU A 100 -4.29 10.69 -12.20
CA LEU A 100 -5.04 10.41 -10.98
C LEU A 100 -6.14 9.36 -11.22
N ILE A 101 -6.94 9.52 -12.29
CA ILE A 101 -7.97 8.54 -12.63
C ILE A 101 -7.36 7.17 -12.92
N GLY A 102 -6.25 7.12 -13.66
CA GLY A 102 -5.56 5.87 -13.97
C GLY A 102 -5.09 5.13 -12.73
N VAL A 103 -4.42 5.82 -11.80
CA VAL A 103 -3.95 5.22 -10.53
C VAL A 103 -5.11 4.78 -9.65
N LEU A 104 -6.14 5.61 -9.49
CA LEU A 104 -7.31 5.27 -8.66
C LEU A 104 -8.10 4.08 -9.25
N LEU A 105 -8.25 4.00 -10.58
CA LEU A 105 -8.87 2.84 -11.24
C LEU A 105 -8.00 1.60 -11.11
N ALA A 106 -6.68 1.72 -11.30
CA ALA A 106 -5.76 0.62 -11.10
C ALA A 106 -5.85 0.08 -9.67
N ALA A 107 -5.86 0.95 -8.64
CA ALA A 107 -6.03 0.56 -7.26
C ALA A 107 -7.37 -0.15 -7.01
N GLY A 108 -8.49 0.44 -7.44
CA GLY A 108 -9.82 -0.10 -7.19
C GLY A 108 -10.10 -1.41 -7.94
N LEU A 109 -9.76 -1.47 -9.23
CA LEU A 109 -10.04 -2.65 -10.07
C LEU A 109 -9.11 -3.82 -9.76
N SER A 110 -7.83 -3.56 -9.44
CA SER A 110 -6.92 -4.61 -8.97
C SER A 110 -7.38 -5.21 -7.65
N GLY A 111 -7.89 -4.39 -6.72
CA GLY A 111 -8.44 -4.87 -5.44
C GLY A 111 -9.67 -5.74 -5.62
N VAL A 112 -10.60 -5.34 -6.50
CA VAL A 112 -11.78 -6.16 -6.85
C VAL A 112 -11.37 -7.51 -7.44
N GLY A 113 -10.34 -7.54 -8.28
CA GLY A 113 -9.86 -8.76 -8.91
C GLY A 113 -8.88 -9.60 -8.07
N ALA A 114 -8.35 -9.04 -6.98
CA ALA A 114 -7.36 -9.71 -6.12
C ALA A 114 -7.94 -10.97 -5.47
N ASP A 115 -9.25 -11.01 -5.21
CA ASP A 115 -9.95 -12.18 -4.67
C ASP A 115 -9.90 -13.40 -5.63
N TRP A 116 -9.64 -13.19 -6.93
CA TRP A 116 -9.69 -14.24 -7.95
C TRP A 116 -8.36 -14.50 -8.64
N ILE A 117 -7.47 -13.50 -8.67
CA ILE A 117 -6.21 -13.55 -9.42
C ILE A 117 -5.08 -13.08 -8.51
N HIS A 118 -4.24 -14.01 -8.04
CA HIS A 118 -3.14 -13.69 -7.12
C HIS A 118 -2.14 -12.64 -7.66
N ARG A 119 -1.94 -12.57 -9.00
CA ARG A 119 -1.10 -11.49 -9.58
C ARG A 119 -1.71 -10.09 -9.37
N LEU A 120 -3.03 -9.99 -9.27
CA LEU A 120 -3.70 -8.72 -8.99
C LEU A 120 -3.59 -8.31 -7.52
N GLU A 121 -3.41 -9.25 -6.60
CA GLU A 121 -3.12 -8.94 -5.19
C GLU A 121 -1.82 -8.15 -5.06
N LYS A 122 -0.73 -8.62 -5.69
CA LYS A 122 0.56 -7.91 -5.69
C LYS A 122 0.49 -6.55 -6.38
N LEU A 123 -0.24 -6.47 -7.50
CA LEU A 123 -0.46 -5.21 -8.18
C LEU A 123 -1.27 -4.25 -7.29
N HIS A 124 -2.31 -4.76 -6.61
CA HIS A 124 -3.15 -3.98 -5.72
C HIS A 124 -2.38 -3.44 -4.53
N GLU A 125 -1.52 -4.26 -3.92
CA GLU A 125 -0.64 -3.85 -2.84
C GLU A 125 0.31 -2.74 -3.30
N ALA A 126 1.07 -2.95 -4.38
CA ALA A 126 2.01 -1.96 -4.90
C ALA A 126 1.34 -0.64 -5.31
N VAL A 127 0.20 -0.72 -6.01
CA VAL A 127 -0.55 0.48 -6.42
C VAL A 127 -1.20 1.15 -5.21
N GLY A 128 -1.69 0.36 -4.25
CA GLY A 128 -2.27 0.84 -2.99
C GLY A 128 -1.27 1.63 -2.15
N GLU A 129 -0.02 1.17 -2.04
CA GLU A 129 1.07 1.89 -1.36
C GLU A 129 1.47 3.17 -2.09
N ALA A 130 1.50 3.16 -3.43
CA ALA A 130 1.86 4.33 -4.22
C ALA A 130 0.74 5.39 -4.26
N THR A 131 -0.53 4.99 -4.14
CA THR A 131 -1.69 5.87 -4.35
C THR A 131 -1.71 7.10 -3.43
N PRO A 132 -1.50 6.99 -2.10
CA PRO A 132 -1.43 8.15 -1.21
C PRO A 132 -0.38 9.17 -1.64
N TRP A 133 0.80 8.73 -2.08
CA TRP A 133 1.87 9.61 -2.55
C TRP A 133 1.50 10.34 -3.83
N VAL A 134 0.83 9.66 -4.77
CA VAL A 134 0.30 10.28 -5.99
C VAL A 134 -0.77 11.33 -5.66
N VAL A 135 -1.68 11.02 -4.72
CA VAL A 135 -2.71 11.97 -4.26
C VAL A 135 -2.08 13.19 -3.58
N LEU A 136 -1.08 13.00 -2.72
CA LEU A 136 -0.36 14.10 -2.07
C LEU A 136 0.38 14.97 -3.09
N ALA A 137 1.05 14.36 -4.07
CA ALA A 137 1.69 15.09 -5.16
C ALA A 137 0.67 15.89 -5.98
N HIS A 138 -0.49 15.32 -6.28
CA HIS A 138 -1.59 16.02 -6.94
C HIS A 138 -2.05 17.25 -6.13
N VAL A 139 -2.31 17.09 -4.83
CA VAL A 139 -2.70 18.18 -3.93
C VAL A 139 -1.63 19.28 -3.91
N ALA A 140 -0.35 18.91 -3.80
CA ALA A 140 0.76 19.85 -3.80
C ALA A 140 0.81 20.69 -5.10
N VAL A 141 0.64 20.06 -6.27
CA VAL A 141 0.60 20.77 -7.56
C VAL A 141 -0.61 21.71 -7.64
N VAL A 142 -1.80 21.26 -7.22
CA VAL A 142 -3.01 22.10 -7.18
C VAL A 142 -2.79 23.33 -6.29
N VAL A 143 -2.26 23.14 -5.09
CA VAL A 143 -1.94 24.23 -4.15
C VAL A 143 -0.89 25.17 -4.74
N ALA A 144 0.21 24.66 -5.30
CA ALA A 144 1.26 25.49 -5.88
C ALA A 144 0.75 26.39 -7.03
N LEU A 145 -0.18 25.88 -7.84
CA LEU A 145 -0.71 26.59 -9.02
C LEU A 145 -1.89 27.51 -8.69
N LEU A 146 -2.74 27.15 -7.72
CA LEU A 146 -3.97 27.90 -7.41
C LEU A 146 -3.90 28.72 -6.12
N ALA A 147 -3.05 28.37 -5.16
CA ALA A 147 -2.94 29.13 -3.91
C ALA A 147 -2.36 30.52 -4.18
N ARG A 148 -3.09 31.54 -3.74
CA ARG A 148 -2.56 32.90 -3.62
C ARG A 148 -1.69 32.93 -2.37
N LEU A 149 -0.39 32.62 -2.53
CA LEU A 149 0.56 32.81 -1.42
C LEU A 149 0.46 34.25 -0.90
N PRO A 150 0.29 34.45 0.42
CA PRO A 150 0.28 35.78 1.01
C PRO A 150 1.59 36.49 0.65
N GLN A 151 1.53 37.81 0.43
CA GLN A 151 2.64 38.60 -0.13
C GLN A 151 3.96 38.44 0.67
N GLY A 152 3.89 38.16 1.98
CA GLY A 152 5.05 37.89 2.83
C GLY A 152 5.85 36.64 2.46
N LEU A 153 5.19 35.53 2.11
CA LEU A 153 5.87 34.28 1.71
C LEU A 153 6.44 34.36 0.28
N ARG A 154 5.85 35.20 -0.59
CA ARG A 154 6.34 35.45 -1.95
C ARG A 154 7.71 36.13 -1.97
N ARG A 155 8.05 36.92 -0.95
CA ARG A 155 9.37 37.59 -0.84
C ARG A 155 10.49 36.62 -0.48
N MET A 156 10.18 35.49 0.19
CA MET A 156 11.17 34.46 0.53
C MET A 156 11.46 33.50 -0.64
N ALA A 157 10.49 33.29 -1.53
CA ALA A 157 10.60 32.44 -2.71
C ALA A 157 11.05 33.24 -3.95
N THR A 158 12.26 33.78 -3.94
CA THR A 158 12.90 34.31 -5.15
C THR A 158 13.25 33.16 -6.11
N PRO A 159 13.11 33.32 -7.44
CA PRO A 159 13.38 32.26 -8.43
C PRO A 159 14.80 31.68 -8.33
N GLN A 160 15.79 32.49 -7.90
CA GLN A 160 17.14 32.03 -7.62
C GLN A 160 17.23 30.99 -6.48
N ARG A 161 16.44 31.14 -5.40
CA ARG A 161 16.43 30.21 -4.26
C ARG A 161 15.76 28.87 -4.61
N ALA A 162 14.77 28.89 -5.50
CA ALA A 162 14.11 27.67 -6.01
C ALA A 162 15.03 26.88 -6.97
N LEU A 163 15.80 27.58 -7.83
CA LEU A 163 16.80 26.96 -8.71
C LEU A 163 17.97 26.35 -7.92
N SER A 164 18.45 27.01 -6.87
CA SER A 164 19.50 26.46 -6.00
C SER A 164 19.01 25.29 -5.13
N ALA A 165 17.72 25.27 -4.73
CA ALA A 165 17.13 24.12 -4.05
C ALA A 165 16.97 22.90 -4.97
N LEU A 166 16.62 23.12 -6.25
CA LEU A 166 16.56 22.07 -7.28
C LEU A 166 17.96 21.56 -7.67
N ALA A 167 18.97 22.43 -7.72
CA ALA A 167 20.37 22.03 -7.96
C ALA A 167 20.98 21.27 -6.77
N ALA A 168 20.66 21.66 -5.53
CA ALA A 168 21.08 20.93 -4.33
C ALA A 168 20.39 19.55 -4.23
N ALA A 169 19.11 19.45 -4.60
CA ALA A 169 18.40 18.17 -4.70
C ALA A 169 18.98 17.27 -5.82
N GLY A 170 19.40 17.85 -6.95
CA GLY A 170 20.06 17.14 -8.04
C GLY A 170 21.45 16.61 -7.65
N LEU A 171 22.23 17.37 -6.88
CA LEU A 171 23.57 16.97 -6.44
C LEU A 171 23.52 15.89 -5.32
N LEU A 172 22.50 15.91 -4.47
CA LEU A 172 22.25 14.86 -3.47
C LEU A 172 21.79 13.55 -4.14
N ALA A 173 21.02 13.63 -5.23
CA ALA A 173 20.61 12.46 -6.02
C ALA A 173 21.79 11.77 -6.73
N THR A 174 22.83 12.51 -7.13
CA THR A 174 24.04 11.93 -7.74
C THR A 174 25.00 11.26 -6.75
N LEU A 175 24.96 11.62 -5.46
CA LEU A 175 25.82 11.01 -4.43
C LEU A 175 25.27 9.68 -3.87
N MET A 176 24.00 9.35 -4.11
CA MET A 176 23.38 8.07 -3.71
C MET A 176 23.57 6.95 -4.74
N GLY A 177 24.19 7.22 -5.89
CA GLY A 177 24.32 6.27 -7.01
C GLY A 177 25.58 5.40 -7.04
N ALA A 178 26.51 5.57 -6.10
CA ALA A 178 27.81 4.89 -6.11
C ALA A 178 28.03 3.95 -4.90
N ALA A 179 26.98 3.23 -4.49
CA ALA A 179 27.18 2.08 -3.62
C ALA A 179 27.78 0.94 -4.47
N PRO A 180 28.89 0.30 -4.06
CA PRO A 180 29.33 -0.94 -4.69
C PRO A 180 28.17 -1.96 -4.62
N PRO A 181 28.07 -2.90 -5.58
CA PRO A 181 27.08 -3.96 -5.47
C PRO A 181 27.38 -4.73 -4.18
N ALA A 182 26.56 -4.49 -3.16
CA ALA A 182 26.49 -5.41 -2.05
C ALA A 182 26.13 -6.76 -2.69
N ARG A 183 26.96 -7.78 -2.47
CA ARG A 183 26.49 -9.15 -2.67
C ARG A 183 25.18 -9.22 -1.90
N ALA A 184 24.06 -9.38 -2.60
CA ALA A 184 22.78 -9.54 -1.94
C ALA A 184 22.93 -10.79 -1.05
N ALA A 185 23.13 -10.57 0.25
CA ALA A 185 23.01 -11.63 1.22
C ALA A 185 21.61 -12.22 0.99
N ASP A 186 21.52 -13.54 0.98
CA ASP A 186 20.25 -14.24 0.94
C ASP A 186 19.34 -13.61 2.02
N PRO A 187 18.23 -12.92 1.66
CA PRO A 187 17.44 -12.14 2.60
C PRO A 187 16.99 -12.98 3.80
N GLN A 188 16.69 -14.26 3.55
CA GLN A 188 16.33 -15.23 4.57
C GLN A 188 17.48 -15.50 5.56
N GLN A 189 18.72 -15.57 5.09
CA GLN A 189 19.90 -15.72 5.95
C GLN A 189 20.21 -14.44 6.74
N ALA A 190 20.05 -13.27 6.10
CA ALA A 190 20.19 -11.99 6.79
C ALA A 190 19.17 -11.86 7.94
N LEU A 191 17.92 -12.27 7.70
CA LEU A 191 16.85 -12.31 8.70
C LEU A 191 17.17 -13.31 9.83
N LEU A 192 17.65 -14.51 9.53
CA LEU A 192 18.08 -15.48 10.55
C LEU A 192 19.26 -14.95 11.40
N GLY A 193 20.15 -14.16 10.80
CA GLY A 193 21.21 -13.45 11.49
C GLY A 193 20.68 -12.47 12.54
N VAL A 194 19.61 -11.74 12.24
CA VAL A 194 18.97 -10.84 13.21
C VAL A 194 18.38 -11.61 14.40
N PHE A 195 17.67 -12.71 14.15
CA PHE A 195 17.14 -13.55 15.23
C PHE A 195 18.26 -14.14 16.08
N THR A 196 19.38 -14.53 15.46
CA THR A 196 20.56 -15.05 16.16
C THR A 196 21.08 -14.06 17.20
N GLU A 197 21.22 -12.79 16.84
CA GLU A 197 21.69 -11.76 17.78
C GLU A 197 20.67 -11.51 18.91
N ARG A 198 19.37 -11.51 18.61
CA ARG A 198 18.31 -11.41 19.63
C ARG A 198 18.33 -12.58 20.61
N ALA A 199 18.55 -13.81 20.10
CA ALA A 199 18.61 -15.01 20.92
C ALA A 199 19.87 -15.05 21.81
N LYS A 200 21.04 -14.66 21.29
CA LYS A 200 22.26 -14.52 22.09
C LYS A 200 22.07 -13.54 23.26
N ALA A 201 21.39 -12.42 23.02
CA ALA A 201 21.14 -11.42 24.05
C ALA A 201 20.13 -11.90 25.12
N ALA A 202 19.11 -12.67 24.73
CA ALA A 202 18.02 -13.06 25.62
C ALA A 202 18.17 -14.45 26.25
N THR A 203 19.04 -15.31 25.72
CA THR A 203 19.15 -16.71 26.13
C THR A 203 20.60 -17.06 26.50
N PRO A 204 20.93 -17.12 27.80
CA PRO A 204 22.22 -17.61 28.26
C PRO A 204 22.50 -19.02 27.71
N GLY A 205 23.69 -19.24 27.15
CA GLY A 205 24.05 -20.54 26.58
C GLY A 205 23.41 -20.85 25.23
N PHE A 206 22.94 -19.84 24.49
CA PHE A 206 22.45 -20.02 23.12
C PHE A 206 23.47 -20.77 22.24
N ALA A 207 23.07 -21.96 21.77
CA ALA A 207 23.91 -22.86 20.98
C ALA A 207 23.50 -22.95 19.50
N GLY A 208 22.56 -22.09 19.07
CA GLY A 208 21.97 -22.14 17.74
C GLY A 208 20.48 -22.51 17.74
N PHE A 209 19.84 -22.26 16.62
CA PHE A 209 18.45 -22.62 16.39
C PHE A 209 18.30 -24.10 16.00
N ASP A 210 17.15 -24.68 16.35
CA ASP A 210 16.81 -26.07 16.07
C ASP A 210 15.47 -26.15 15.32
N PRO A 211 15.48 -26.51 14.02
CA PRO A 211 14.28 -26.74 13.22
C PRO A 211 13.27 -27.72 13.86
N LYS A 212 13.72 -28.70 14.65
CA LYS A 212 12.82 -29.65 15.31
C LYS A 212 12.05 -29.00 16.45
N ARG A 213 12.68 -28.09 17.21
CA ARG A 213 11.98 -27.28 18.22
C ARG A 213 10.99 -26.33 17.56
N GLY A 214 11.37 -25.74 16.43
CA GLY A 214 10.48 -24.91 15.62
C GLY A 214 9.25 -25.66 15.10
N GLU A 215 9.46 -26.89 14.60
CA GLU A 215 8.37 -27.78 14.16
C GLU A 215 7.44 -28.14 15.32
N ALA A 216 8.00 -28.52 16.47
CA ALA A 216 7.22 -28.84 17.66
C ALA A 216 6.39 -27.64 18.14
N LEU A 217 6.95 -26.43 18.10
CA LEU A 217 6.22 -25.20 18.41
C LEU A 217 5.08 -24.96 17.40
N PHE A 218 5.36 -25.06 16.10
CA PHE A 218 4.38 -24.86 15.04
C PHE A 218 3.17 -25.81 15.14
N LEU A 219 3.43 -27.08 15.48
CA LEU A 219 2.40 -28.12 15.61
C LEU A 219 1.78 -28.20 17.01
N SER A 220 2.30 -27.43 17.98
CA SER A 220 1.80 -27.44 19.35
C SER A 220 0.32 -27.05 19.41
N ARG A 221 -0.40 -27.64 20.37
CA ARG A 221 -1.77 -27.26 20.72
C ARG A 221 -1.77 -26.50 22.04
N ASN A 222 -2.38 -25.33 22.02
CA ASN A 222 -2.43 -24.35 23.09
C ASN A 222 -3.90 -24.05 23.45
N THR A 223 -4.12 -23.55 24.66
CA THR A 223 -5.47 -23.28 25.19
C THR A 223 -5.83 -21.80 25.25
N ALA A 224 -4.89 -20.91 24.90
CA ALA A 224 -5.08 -19.47 24.98
C ALA A 224 -6.19 -18.96 24.04
N ASN A 225 -6.30 -19.57 22.85
CA ASN A 225 -7.37 -19.30 21.91
C ASN A 225 -8.02 -20.61 21.45
N PRO A 226 -9.30 -20.87 21.84
CA PRO A 226 -10.00 -22.09 21.46
C PRO A 226 -10.23 -22.24 19.96
N GLU A 227 -10.35 -21.13 19.22
CA GLU A 227 -10.53 -21.12 17.76
C GLU A 227 -9.20 -21.34 17.03
N LEU A 228 -8.09 -20.90 17.63
CA LEU A 228 -6.75 -20.94 17.05
C LEU A 228 -5.76 -21.63 17.99
N PRO A 229 -5.95 -22.93 18.30
CA PRO A 229 -5.10 -23.63 19.26
C PRO A 229 -3.67 -23.89 18.74
N SER A 230 -3.39 -23.70 17.46
CA SER A 230 -2.09 -24.03 16.84
C SER A 230 -1.82 -23.11 15.66
N CYS A 231 -0.55 -22.89 15.32
CA CYS A 231 -0.18 -22.22 14.06
C CYS A 231 -0.73 -23.00 12.85
N ALA A 232 -0.77 -24.33 12.96
CA ALA A 232 -1.33 -25.22 11.95
C ALA A 232 -2.84 -25.04 11.72
N SER A 233 -3.57 -24.35 12.62
CA SER A 233 -5.00 -24.05 12.43
C SER A 233 -5.25 -23.20 11.18
N CYS A 234 -4.31 -22.30 10.84
CA CYS A 234 -4.38 -21.48 9.64
C CYS A 234 -3.43 -21.98 8.53
N HIS A 235 -2.26 -22.50 8.90
CA HIS A 235 -1.18 -22.80 7.94
C HIS A 235 -1.06 -24.27 7.53
N THR A 236 -2.00 -25.12 7.97
CA THR A 236 -1.95 -26.59 7.84
C THR A 236 -0.75 -27.20 8.60
N GLN A 237 -0.62 -28.53 8.58
CA GLN A 237 0.51 -29.21 9.20
C GLN A 237 1.77 -29.19 8.33
N ASP A 238 1.62 -29.03 7.00
CA ASP A 238 2.76 -28.92 6.07
C ASP A 238 2.89 -27.45 5.63
N PRO A 239 3.96 -26.74 6.04
CA PRO A 239 4.13 -25.33 5.68
C PRO A 239 4.37 -25.09 4.18
N ARG A 240 4.53 -26.16 3.38
CA ARG A 240 4.57 -26.09 1.91
C ARG A 240 3.18 -26.03 1.27
N ALA A 241 2.15 -26.45 1.99
CA ALA A 241 0.77 -26.37 1.50
C ALA A 241 0.20 -24.96 1.73
N SER A 242 -0.75 -24.58 0.87
CA SER A 242 -1.54 -23.37 1.10
C SER A 242 -2.47 -23.56 2.31
N GLY A 243 -2.47 -22.58 3.19
CA GLY A 243 -3.35 -22.49 4.34
C GLY A 243 -4.67 -21.80 4.05
N ARG A 244 -5.46 -21.59 5.11
CA ARG A 244 -6.71 -20.82 5.07
C ARG A 244 -6.92 -20.08 6.37
N HIS A 245 -7.22 -18.79 6.29
CA HIS A 245 -7.49 -17.97 7.47
C HIS A 245 -8.79 -18.43 8.15
N ALA A 246 -8.73 -18.76 9.44
CA ALA A 246 -9.82 -19.43 10.14
C ALA A 246 -11.13 -18.61 10.16
N LYS A 247 -11.05 -17.28 10.25
CA LYS A 247 -12.24 -16.41 10.33
C LYS A 247 -12.79 -15.98 8.97
N THR A 248 -11.90 -15.69 8.02
CA THR A 248 -12.29 -15.08 6.72
C THR A 248 -12.36 -16.10 5.59
N GLY A 249 -11.81 -17.30 5.79
CA GLY A 249 -11.73 -18.32 4.75
C GLY A 249 -10.78 -17.97 3.60
N ARG A 250 -10.04 -16.86 3.65
CA ARG A 250 -9.07 -16.49 2.60
C ARG A 250 -7.94 -17.51 2.53
N ALA A 251 -7.49 -17.81 1.31
CA ALA A 251 -6.31 -18.63 1.11
C ALA A 251 -5.09 -17.92 1.70
N ILE A 252 -4.19 -18.70 2.30
CA ILE A 252 -2.90 -18.23 2.79
C ILE A 252 -1.83 -18.93 1.98
N ASP A 253 -0.96 -18.17 1.31
CA ASP A 253 0.13 -18.77 0.55
C ASP A 253 1.07 -19.58 1.45
N PRO A 254 1.73 -20.62 0.91
CA PRO A 254 2.69 -21.43 1.65
C PRO A 254 3.69 -20.58 2.44
N MET A 255 4.02 -21.04 3.65
CA MET A 255 5.00 -20.37 4.50
C MET A 255 6.43 -20.76 4.12
N ALA A 256 6.63 -22.00 3.67
CA ALA A 256 7.96 -22.53 3.36
C ALA A 256 8.59 -21.81 2.15
N PRO A 257 9.80 -21.21 2.28
CA PRO A 257 10.47 -20.55 1.17
C PRO A 257 10.87 -21.45 0.01
N SER A 258 10.92 -22.77 0.20
CA SER A 258 11.10 -23.72 -0.91
C SER A 258 9.99 -23.62 -1.97
N VAL A 259 8.77 -23.27 -1.55
CA VAL A 259 7.60 -23.12 -2.42
C VAL A 259 7.29 -21.63 -2.65
N ASN A 260 7.46 -20.78 -1.64
CA ASN A 260 7.21 -19.34 -1.74
C ASN A 260 8.43 -18.50 -1.33
N ARG A 261 9.28 -18.17 -2.31
CA ARG A 261 10.55 -17.45 -2.12
C ARG A 261 10.41 -16.03 -1.53
N GLU A 262 9.20 -15.46 -1.52
CA GLU A 262 8.95 -14.12 -0.97
C GLU A 262 8.85 -14.15 0.57
N ARG A 263 8.62 -15.33 1.17
CA ARG A 263 8.54 -15.49 2.62
C ARG A 263 9.90 -15.24 3.28
N PHE A 264 9.86 -14.60 4.45
CA PHE A 264 11.02 -14.27 5.29
C PHE A 264 12.08 -13.38 4.61
N THR A 265 11.63 -12.46 3.75
CA THR A 265 12.50 -11.48 3.07
C THR A 265 12.43 -10.08 3.70
N ASP A 266 11.38 -9.78 4.47
CA ASP A 266 11.16 -8.51 5.17
C ASP A 266 11.05 -8.74 6.69
N LEU A 267 12.03 -8.24 7.43
CA LEU A 267 12.09 -8.36 8.89
C LEU A 267 10.90 -7.67 9.58
N ALA A 268 10.50 -6.49 9.12
CA ALA A 268 9.40 -5.75 9.76
C ALA A 268 8.08 -6.49 9.61
N GLN A 269 7.87 -7.12 8.45
CA GLN A 269 6.72 -7.99 8.23
C GLN A 269 6.77 -9.22 9.15
N VAL A 270 7.91 -9.91 9.22
CA VAL A 270 8.06 -11.11 10.07
C VAL A 270 7.85 -10.78 11.55
N ASP A 271 8.43 -9.69 12.04
CA ASP A 271 8.27 -9.24 13.43
C ASP A 271 6.81 -8.90 13.75
N LYS A 272 6.13 -8.18 12.84
CA LYS A 272 4.71 -7.85 12.98
C LYS A 272 3.86 -9.12 13.09
N ARG A 273 4.11 -10.12 12.23
CA ARG A 273 3.34 -11.37 12.19
C ARG A 273 3.60 -12.22 13.43
N LEU A 274 4.86 -12.49 13.76
CA LEU A 274 5.20 -13.24 14.96
C LEU A 274 4.69 -12.56 16.24
N GLY A 275 4.72 -11.22 16.32
CA GLY A 275 4.15 -10.51 17.46
C GLY A 275 2.67 -10.82 17.68
N ARG A 276 1.86 -10.74 16.61
CA ARG A 276 0.41 -11.00 16.66
C ARG A 276 0.08 -12.48 16.81
N ASP A 277 0.73 -13.33 16.02
CA ASP A 277 0.38 -14.75 15.91
C ASP A 277 0.79 -15.50 17.18
N CYS A 278 1.93 -15.16 17.79
CA CYS A 278 2.32 -15.74 19.07
C CYS A 278 1.36 -15.35 20.19
N GLU A 279 0.96 -14.08 20.30
CA GLU A 279 -0.04 -13.66 21.29
C GLU A 279 -1.38 -14.37 21.07
N THR A 280 -1.79 -14.52 19.80
CA THR A 280 -3.06 -15.16 19.45
C THR A 280 -3.07 -16.66 19.76
N VAL A 281 -2.00 -17.40 19.42
CA VAL A 281 -1.93 -18.86 19.57
C VAL A 281 -1.46 -19.27 20.96
N LEU A 282 -0.41 -18.62 21.48
CA LEU A 282 0.24 -18.98 22.74
C LEU A 282 -0.29 -18.19 23.95
N GLY A 283 -1.01 -17.09 23.73
CA GLY A 283 -1.43 -16.18 24.80
C GLY A 283 -0.29 -15.31 25.36
N ARG A 284 0.86 -15.29 24.69
CA ARG A 284 2.06 -14.52 25.07
C ARG A 284 2.94 -14.27 23.85
N ALA A 285 3.84 -13.31 23.96
CA ALA A 285 4.91 -13.16 22.98
C ALA A 285 5.80 -14.42 22.92
N CYS A 286 6.26 -14.75 21.71
CA CYS A 286 7.33 -15.74 21.54
C CYS A 286 8.65 -15.16 22.06
N THR A 287 9.46 -16.02 22.68
CA THR A 287 10.84 -15.70 23.03
C THR A 287 11.71 -15.59 21.76
N PRO A 288 12.85 -14.88 21.81
CA PRO A 288 13.76 -14.83 20.66
C PRO A 288 14.26 -16.21 20.20
N LEU A 289 14.41 -17.16 21.12
CA LEU A 289 14.74 -18.55 20.80
C LEU A 289 13.61 -19.23 20.00
N GLU A 290 12.36 -19.14 20.48
CA GLU A 290 11.18 -19.71 19.80
C GLU A 290 11.00 -19.11 18.39
N GLN A 291 11.18 -17.79 18.25
CA GLN A 291 11.09 -17.11 16.96
C GLN A 291 12.15 -17.62 15.98
N GLY A 292 13.41 -17.73 16.42
CA GLY A 292 14.48 -18.21 15.57
C GLY A 292 14.39 -19.70 15.25
N ASP A 293 13.95 -20.54 16.19
CA ASP A 293 13.66 -21.96 15.96
C ASP A 293 12.55 -22.14 14.92
N PHE A 294 11.47 -21.36 15.04
CA PHE A 294 10.37 -21.34 14.08
C PHE A 294 10.84 -20.92 12.68
N VAL A 295 11.62 -19.84 12.57
CA VAL A 295 12.14 -19.40 11.27
C VAL A 295 13.09 -20.45 10.70
N ALA A 296 13.99 -21.03 11.50
CA ALA A 296 14.87 -22.10 11.07
C ALA A 296 14.11 -23.33 10.55
N PHE A 297 12.99 -23.69 11.20
CA PHE A 297 12.08 -24.71 10.70
C PHE A 297 11.51 -24.33 9.34
N MET A 298 10.98 -23.11 9.17
CA MET A 298 10.41 -22.68 7.90
C MET A 298 11.43 -22.66 6.76
N LEU A 299 12.66 -22.21 7.02
CA LEU A 299 13.75 -22.22 6.04
C LEU A 299 14.24 -23.63 5.67
N SER A 300 14.04 -24.62 6.55
CA SER A 300 14.40 -26.02 6.30
C SER A 300 13.39 -26.79 5.45
N ARG A 301 12.22 -26.19 5.19
CA ARG A 301 11.13 -26.84 4.45
C ARG A 301 11.11 -26.40 3.00
#